data_AF-A7T3X9-F1
#
_entry.id   AF-A7T3X9-F1
#
_cell.length_a   1.000
_cell.length_b   1.000
_cell.length_c   1.000
_cell.angle_alpha   90.00
_cell.angle_beta   90.00
_cell.angle_gamma   90.00
#
_symmetry.space_group_name_H-M   'P 1'
#
loop_
_entity.id
_entity.type
_entity.pdbx_description
1 polymer ?
#
loop_
_entity_poly.entity_id
_entity_poly.type
_entity_poly.pdbx_seq_one_letter_code
_entity_poly.pdbx_strand_id
1 'polypeptide(L)'
;HKLVWSPFGMSEDSPSNGLIIGGTDNGEIVIYNANKILKGQKDNLIFAQTNKHSGAVQALDFNPFQPNLLASGASDSEIFIWDMNSPGEHFTPGAKS
;
A
#
# COMPACT_ATOMS: atom_id res chain seq x y z
N HIS A 1 9.10 9.08 -4.93
CA HIS A 1 8.34 7.89 -5.33
C HIS A 1 9.00 6.59 -4.86
N LYS A 2 8.22 5.58 -4.48
CA LYS A 2 8.67 4.23 -4.06
C LYS A 2 7.67 3.18 -4.56
N LEU A 3 8.12 1.95 -4.81
CA LEU A 3 7.28 0.81 -5.20
C LEU A 3 7.62 -0.43 -4.36
N VAL A 4 6.60 -1.19 -3.97
CA VAL A 4 6.72 -2.46 -3.25
C VAL A 4 5.71 -3.50 -3.74
N TRP A 5 6.05 -4.78 -3.59
CA TRP A 5 5.16 -5.92 -3.88
C TRP A 5 4.78 -6.59 -2.56
N SER A 6 3.48 -6.67 -2.29
CA SER A 6 2.91 -7.24 -1.07
C SER A 6 2.65 -8.74 -1.21
N PRO A 7 2.95 -9.54 -0.18
CA PRO A 7 2.43 -10.89 -0.08
C PRO A 7 0.96 -10.94 0.40
N PHE A 8 0.28 -9.80 0.60
CA PHE A 8 -1.10 -9.78 1.07
C PHE A 8 -2.04 -10.63 0.21
N GLY A 9 -2.78 -11.52 0.86
CA GLY A 9 -3.70 -12.46 0.21
C GLY A 9 -3.03 -13.64 -0.49
N MET A 10 -1.69 -13.76 -0.48
CA MET A 10 -1.00 -14.96 -0.92
C MET A 10 -1.12 -16.04 0.17
N SER A 11 -1.69 -17.19 -0.17
CA SER A 11 -1.66 -18.38 0.70
C SER A 11 -1.63 -19.65 -0.16
N GLU A 12 -1.29 -20.79 0.46
CA GLU A 12 -1.34 -22.09 -0.22
C GLU A 12 -2.77 -22.43 -0.69
N ASP A 13 -3.77 -22.02 0.08
CA ASP A 13 -5.19 -22.27 -0.20
C ASP A 13 -5.84 -21.24 -1.15
N SER A 14 -5.19 -20.09 -1.36
CA SER A 14 -5.67 -19.04 -2.26
C SER A 14 -4.47 -18.45 -3.02
N PRO A 15 -4.21 -18.91 -4.26
CA PRO A 15 -3.08 -18.46 -5.07
C PRO A 15 -3.38 -17.06 -5.63
N SER A 16 -3.29 -16.07 -4.76
CA SER A 16 -3.17 -14.67 -5.13
C SER A 16 -1.71 -14.37 -5.48
N ASN A 17 -1.48 -13.47 -6.43
CA ASN A 17 -0.18 -12.88 -6.75
C ASN A 17 0.08 -11.62 -5.91
N GLY A 18 -0.73 -11.34 -4.89
CA GLY A 18 -0.55 -10.20 -3.99
C GLY A 18 -0.96 -8.86 -4.57
N LEU A 19 -0.37 -7.80 -4.00
CA LEU A 19 -0.65 -6.40 -4.35
C LEU A 19 0.63 -5.68 -4.79
N ILE A 20 0.51 -4.74 -5.73
CA ILE A 20 1.60 -3.83 -6.09
C ILE A 20 1.24 -2.45 -5.56
N ILE A 21 2.11 -1.85 -4.75
CA ILE A 21 1.85 -0.55 -4.13
C ILE A 21 2.89 0.46 -4.60
N GLY A 22 2.39 1.59 -5.11
CA GLY A 22 3.19 2.73 -5.51
C GLY A 22 2.88 3.94 -4.64
N GLY A 23 3.93 4.61 -4.18
CA GLY A 23 3.88 5.92 -3.55
C GLY A 23 4.37 6.98 -4.53
N THR A 24 3.60 8.04 -4.70
CA THR A 24 3.82 9.09 -5.69
C THR A 24 4.36 10.38 -5.05
N ASP A 25 4.76 11.32 -5.90
CA ASP A 25 5.31 12.60 -5.44
C ASP A 25 4.24 13.60 -4.99
N ASN A 26 2.95 13.34 -5.27
CA ASN A 26 1.80 14.14 -4.82
C ASN A 26 1.12 13.60 -3.55
N GLY A 27 1.76 12.68 -2.82
CA GLY A 27 1.21 12.13 -1.56
C GLY A 27 0.17 11.02 -1.75
N GLU A 28 0.02 10.51 -2.96
CA GLU A 28 -0.88 9.38 -3.23
C GLU A 28 -0.17 8.04 -2.99
N ILE A 29 -0.94 7.11 -2.44
CA ILE A 29 -0.61 5.69 -2.44
C ILE A 29 -1.66 5.00 -3.30
N VAL A 30 -1.19 4.30 -4.34
CA VAL A 30 -2.04 3.53 -5.25
C VAL A 30 -1.72 2.05 -5.09
N ILE A 31 -2.75 1.24 -4.86
CA ILE A 31 -2.64 -0.19 -4.60
C ILE A 31 -3.31 -0.94 -5.75
N TYR A 32 -2.55 -1.76 -6.44
CA TYR A 32 -3.01 -2.56 -7.57
C TYR A 32 -3.11 -4.04 -7.22
N ASN A 33 -4.10 -4.73 -7.79
CA ASN A 33 -4.21 -6.17 -7.69
C ASN A 33 -3.34 -6.87 -8.75
N ALA A 34 -2.26 -7.52 -8.31
CA ALA A 34 -1.32 -8.17 -9.22
C ALA A 34 -1.95 -9.33 -10.00
N ASN A 35 -2.91 -10.07 -9.42
CA ASN A 35 -3.59 -11.15 -10.15
C ASN A 35 -4.35 -10.63 -11.37
N LYS A 36 -5.07 -9.52 -11.20
CA LYS A 36 -5.86 -8.95 -12.30
C LYS A 36 -4.96 -8.51 -13.43
N ILE A 37 -3.83 -7.87 -13.10
CA ILE A 37 -2.81 -7.45 -14.07
C ILE A 37 -2.25 -8.66 -14.80
N LEU A 38 -1.82 -9.70 -14.09
CA LEU A 38 -1.22 -10.90 -14.70
C LEU A 38 -2.23 -11.69 -15.55
N LYS A 39 -3.52 -11.63 -15.24
CA LYS A 39 -4.60 -12.19 -16.07
C LYS A 39 -4.93 -11.33 -17.29
N GLY A 40 -4.23 -10.21 -17.50
CA GLY A 40 -4.45 -9.30 -18.63
C GLY A 40 -5.76 -8.52 -18.55
N GLN A 41 -6.37 -8.41 -17.35
CA GLN A 41 -7.53 -7.53 -17.17
C GLN A 41 -7.09 -6.08 -17.36
N LYS A 42 -8.00 -5.25 -17.88
CA LYS A 42 -7.75 -3.81 -18.11
C LYS A 42 -8.55 -2.90 -17.19
N ASP A 43 -9.61 -3.42 -16.59
CA ASP A 43 -10.53 -2.67 -15.76
C ASP A 43 -10.44 -3.11 -14.29
N ASN A 44 -10.80 -2.19 -13.39
CA ASN A 44 -10.90 -2.48 -11.95
C ASN A 44 -9.60 -3.08 -11.36
N LEU A 45 -8.44 -2.57 -11.81
CA LEU A 45 -7.12 -3.03 -11.36
C LEU A 45 -6.72 -2.45 -10.01
N ILE A 46 -7.22 -1.26 -9.69
CA ILE A 46 -6.97 -0.57 -8.43
C ILE A 46 -7.76 -1.29 -7.34
N PHE A 47 -7.05 -1.82 -6.35
CA PHE A 47 -7.61 -2.38 -5.14
C PHE A 47 -8.03 -1.26 -4.18
N ALA A 48 -7.17 -0.26 -4.00
CA ALA A 48 -7.43 0.93 -3.19
C ALA A 48 -6.52 2.09 -3.61
N GLN A 49 -6.94 3.30 -3.29
CA GLN A 49 -6.16 4.52 -3.49
C GLN A 49 -6.44 5.49 -2.35
N THR A 50 -5.41 6.21 -1.91
CA THR A 50 -5.48 7.16 -0.82
C THR A 50 -4.53 8.33 -1.07
N ASN A 51 -4.92 9.52 -0.64
CA ASN A 51 -4.18 10.78 -0.82
C ASN A 51 -3.98 11.49 0.54
N LYS A 52 -3.81 10.73 1.62
CA LYS A 52 -3.74 11.29 2.98
C LYS A 52 -2.41 11.96 3.29
N HIS A 53 -1.34 11.61 2.59
CA HIS A 53 -0.05 12.26 2.83
C HIS A 53 -0.05 13.68 2.28
N SER A 54 0.54 14.62 3.02
CA SER A 54 0.66 16.03 2.59
C SER A 54 1.78 16.26 1.57
N GLY A 55 2.70 15.30 1.41
CA GLY A 55 3.78 15.41 0.45
C GLY A 55 4.26 14.06 -0.08
N ALA A 56 5.35 14.08 -0.85
CA ALA A 56 5.83 12.93 -1.59
C ALA A 56 6.04 11.70 -0.70
N VAL A 57 5.46 10.56 -1.10
CA VAL A 57 5.67 9.27 -0.43
C VAL A 57 7.01 8.70 -0.91
N GLN A 58 7.95 8.59 0.03
CA GLN A 58 9.34 8.21 -0.26
C GLN A 58 9.71 6.85 0.34
N ALA A 59 8.96 6.40 1.35
CA ALA A 59 9.13 5.11 1.98
C ALA A 59 7.82 4.31 1.97
N LEU A 60 7.92 3.03 1.64
CA LEU A 60 6.87 2.04 1.70
C LEU A 60 7.52 0.72 2.10
N ASP A 61 6.97 0.04 3.08
CA ASP A 61 7.43 -1.28 3.53
C ASP A 61 6.32 -2.09 4.18
N PHE A 62 6.32 -3.40 3.99
CA PHE A 62 5.33 -4.29 4.60
C PHE A 62 5.84 -4.89 5.89
N ASN A 63 4.92 -5.12 6.83
CA ASN A 63 5.24 -5.89 8.01
C ASN A 63 5.45 -7.38 7.62
N PRO A 64 6.63 -7.98 7.88
CA PRO A 64 6.91 -9.37 7.51
C PRO A 64 6.13 -10.39 8.34
N PHE A 65 5.61 -9.98 9.50
CA PHE A 65 4.83 -10.85 10.40
C PHE A 65 3.32 -10.71 10.19
N GLN A 66 2.86 -9.57 9.64
CA GLN A 66 1.45 -9.28 9.39
C GLN A 66 1.30 -8.68 7.98
N PRO A 67 1.11 -9.51 6.95
CA PRO A 67 1.08 -9.09 5.54
C PRO A 67 0.03 -8.04 5.18
N ASN A 68 -0.99 -7.87 6.03
CA ASN A 68 -2.00 -6.83 5.88
C ASN A 68 -1.53 -5.44 6.34
N LEU A 69 -0.41 -5.32 7.03
CA LEU A 69 0.10 -4.04 7.49
C LEU A 69 1.18 -3.48 6.57
N LEU A 70 0.99 -2.25 6.15
CA LEU A 70 1.94 -1.45 5.37
C LEU A 70 2.35 -0.22 6.17
N ALA A 71 3.65 0.01 6.30
CA ALA A 71 4.20 1.27 6.75
C ALA A 71 4.53 2.17 5.56
N SER A 72 4.25 3.45 5.70
CA SER A 72 4.57 4.48 4.72
C SER A 72 5.19 5.69 5.40
N GLY A 73 6.14 6.30 4.71
CA GLY A 73 6.79 7.55 5.13
C GLY A 73 6.76 8.55 4.00
N ALA A 74 6.32 9.77 4.31
CA ALA A 74 6.23 10.86 3.35
C ALA A 74 7.02 12.09 3.80
N SER A 75 7.02 13.09 2.92
CA SER A 75 7.51 14.43 3.25
C SER A 75 6.68 15.01 4.41
N ASP A 76 7.22 15.96 5.17
CA ASP A 76 6.59 16.56 6.37
C ASP A 76 6.50 15.63 7.59
N SER A 77 7.45 14.70 7.73
CA SER A 77 7.59 13.81 8.89
C SER A 77 6.36 12.95 9.16
N GLU A 78 5.62 12.59 8.11
CA GLU A 78 4.43 11.76 8.21
C GLU A 78 4.78 10.29 8.13
N ILE A 79 4.29 9.53 9.10
CA ILE A 79 4.37 8.07 9.13
C ILE A 79 2.97 7.53 9.33
N PHE A 80 2.50 6.74 8.36
CA PHE A 80 1.20 6.08 8.44
C PHE A 80 1.36 4.57 8.36
N ILE A 81 0.57 3.87 9.17
CA ILE A 81 0.36 2.43 9.11
C ILE A 81 -1.02 2.18 8.51
N TRP A 82 -1.07 1.36 7.47
CA TRP A 82 -2.28 1.01 6.74
C TRP A 82 -2.64 -0.45 6.96
N ASP A 83 -3.92 -0.75 7.12
CA ASP A 83 -4.43 -2.12 7.13
C ASP A 83 -5.10 -2.43 5.78
N MET A 84 -4.58 -3.41 5.04
CA MET A 84 -5.11 -3.84 3.74
C MET A 84 -6.48 -4.53 3.84
N ASN A 85 -6.90 -4.94 5.04
CA ASN A 85 -8.27 -5.38 5.28
C ASN A 85 -9.25 -4.18 5.33
N SER A 86 -8.75 -2.98 5.65
CA SER A 86 -9.52 -1.73 5.75
C SER A 86 -8.72 -0.54 5.16
N PRO A 87 -8.43 -0.54 3.84
CA PRO A 87 -7.42 0.34 3.23
C PRO A 87 -7.78 1.83 3.21
N GLY A 88 -8.98 2.20 3.70
CA GLY A 88 -9.40 3.59 3.86
C GLY A 88 -8.96 4.24 5.17
N GLU A 89 -8.53 3.45 6.15
CA GLU A 89 -8.08 3.92 7.46
C GLU A 89 -6.56 3.83 7.61
N HIS A 90 -5.99 4.75 8.39
CA HIS A 90 -4.57 4.77 8.71
C HIS A 90 -4.37 5.10 10.18
N PHE A 91 -3.24 4.64 10.72
CA PHE A 91 -2.81 4.91 12.08
C PHE A 91 -1.50 5.69 12.08
N THR A 92 -1.37 6.68 12.97
CA THR A 92 -0.12 7.39 13.23
C THR A 92 0.56 6.81 14.46
N PRO A 93 1.83 6.36 14.39
CA PRO A 93 2.56 5.86 15.57
C PRO A 93 2.79 6.90 16.67
N GLY A 94 2.68 8.20 16.34
CA GLY A 94 2.89 9.30 17.27
C GLY A 94 2.57 10.66 16.63
N ALA A 95 2.75 11.74 17.40
CA ALA A 95 2.58 13.10 16.93
C ALA A 95 3.78 13.57 16.09
N LYS A 96 3.55 14.48 15.14
CA LYS A 96 4.62 15.17 14.41
C LYS A 96 5.48 15.96 15.40
N SER A 97 6.80 15.91 15.23
CA SER A 97 7.77 16.70 16.00
C SER A 97 8.07 18.02 15.32
#